data_AF-A0A151KUQ2-F1
#
_entry.id   AF-A0A151KUQ2-F1
#
_cell.length_a   1.000
_cell.length_b   1.000
_cell.length_c   1.000
_cell.angle_alpha   90.00
_cell.angle_beta   90.00
_cell.angle_gamma   90.00
#
_symmetry.space_group_name_H-M   'P 1'
#
loop_
_entity.id
_entity.type
_entity.pdbx_description
1 polymer ?
#
loop_
_entity_poly.entity_id
_entity_poly.type
_entity_poly.pdbx_seq_one_letter_code
_entity_poly.pdbx_strand_id
1 'polypeptide(L)'
;MQDYSVALHDNIAEYGRVCWSRLDNEKTESVDAMAGDDSNNTEERMNLAPLNQILYGPPGTGKTYHTIEAAVKAAEPSFSWDSREELKAEYDRLVSDKRIRFVTFHQSYGYEEFVEGLRAVSNQDNQIEYLIQSGIFKQICQDATASAMNQPATLKPNAKIWKLSIDGVKSSRVRDYCFENNLAAIGWGDTGDMSSEERSAEEQDYFESLGALAKSSIMEFSNRMAEGDIVVCVKGQWSIQAVGVVSGDYQFREEGVEDRSDFCHVIPVDWLATGLDVNLYELNDNTRLTLKTCYELTRFTPIELYEVLDKSGVKLNRGEQAESKKQNYVLIIDEINRGNISKVFGELITLIEPSKRKGQDEALELALPYSGKPFSVPDNLYIIGTMNTADRSLAMMDTALRRRFDFVEMMPNPSLLHGAVVKGIHLETLLKTLNERIEILYDREHTLGHAFFMPVKALLDENKEEEAIAKLVSVFQNKVIPLLQEYFFEDWHKIRLVLGDNQRGERLQFIGETTLDESKLNALFGAEHELNHYGDAPKRYELKPFTDEVWRQPETYIGIYSPKKEQ
;
A
#
# COMPACT_ATOMS: atom_id res chain seq x y z
N MET A 1 1.95 26.09 -31.58
CA MET A 1 1.75 24.66 -31.25
C MET A 1 2.99 24.23 -30.50
N GLN A 2 2.93 24.33 -29.18
CA GLN A 2 4.04 24.04 -28.26
C GLN A 2 3.64 22.85 -27.40
N ASP A 3 4.61 21.97 -27.19
CA ASP A 3 4.55 20.73 -26.44
C ASP A 3 3.93 20.90 -25.04
N TYR A 4 2.97 20.03 -24.72
CA TYR A 4 2.50 19.78 -23.37
C TYR A 4 3.28 18.58 -22.80
N SER A 5 4.28 18.82 -21.95
CA SER A 5 4.86 17.78 -21.10
C SER A 5 4.05 17.64 -19.81
N VAL A 6 3.50 16.45 -19.58
CA VAL A 6 2.84 16.08 -18.33
C VAL A 6 3.92 15.70 -17.31
N ALA A 7 4.31 16.65 -16.47
CA ALA A 7 5.15 16.40 -15.30
C ALA A 7 4.27 16.31 -14.05
N LEU A 8 4.49 15.20 -13.32
CA LEU A 8 4.07 14.79 -11.99
C LEU A 8 3.08 15.69 -11.21
N HIS A 9 1.95 15.10 -10.84
CA HIS A 9 1.10 15.58 -9.76
C HIS A 9 1.78 15.33 -8.40
N ASP A 10 2.03 16.40 -7.67
CA ASP A 10 2.43 16.40 -6.26
C ASP A 10 1.36 15.69 -5.40
N ASN A 11 1.74 14.58 -4.76
CA ASN A 11 0.91 13.78 -3.87
C ASN A 11 0.91 14.39 -2.45
N ILE A 12 -0.27 14.46 -1.80
CA ILE A 12 -0.50 14.81 -0.39
C ILE A 12 0.45 14.06 0.60
N ALA A 13 0.97 12.90 0.22
CA ALA A 13 2.03 12.18 0.94
C ALA A 13 3.30 13.03 1.14
N GLU A 14 3.63 13.97 0.24
CA GLU A 14 4.78 14.89 0.39
C GLU A 14 4.54 16.01 1.39
N TYR A 15 3.29 16.48 1.49
CA TYR A 15 2.92 17.51 2.46
C TYR A 15 2.94 16.97 3.90
N GLY A 16 2.66 15.68 4.09
CA GLY A 16 2.89 14.95 5.34
C GLY A 16 4.37 14.71 5.64
N ARG A 17 5.20 14.40 4.63
CA ARG A 17 6.63 14.10 4.79
C ARG A 17 7.46 15.22 5.42
N VAL A 18 7.14 16.48 5.16
CA VAL A 18 7.96 17.64 5.60
C VAL A 18 7.60 18.15 7.00
N CYS A 19 6.39 17.90 7.49
CA CYS A 19 5.92 18.50 8.75
C CYS A 19 6.33 17.75 10.03
N TRP A 20 6.75 16.49 9.92
CA TRP A 20 6.85 15.60 11.08
C TRP A 20 8.25 15.03 11.38
N SER A 21 9.23 15.25 10.50
CA SER A 21 10.65 14.88 10.75
C SER A 21 11.38 15.83 11.70
N ARG A 22 10.66 16.71 12.42
CA ARG A 22 11.23 17.77 13.26
C ARG A 22 10.62 17.85 14.68
N LEU A 23 9.85 16.85 15.09
CA LEU A 23 9.10 16.87 16.36
C LEU A 23 9.62 15.89 17.42
N ASP A 24 10.82 15.33 17.25
CA ASP A 24 11.39 14.39 18.22
C ASP A 24 12.28 15.10 19.24
N ASN A 25 11.74 15.29 20.44
CA ASN A 25 12.42 15.13 21.74
C ASN A 25 11.39 15.31 22.86
N GLU A 26 10.79 14.22 23.36
CA GLU A 26 10.68 13.91 24.80
C GLU A 26 9.90 12.62 25.08
N LYS A 27 10.32 11.96 26.15
CA LYS A 27 10.03 10.58 26.58
C LYS A 27 8.60 10.40 27.11
N THR A 28 8.02 9.23 26.87
CA THR A 28 6.82 8.73 27.55
C THR A 28 7.21 7.93 28.79
N GLU A 29 6.88 8.43 29.99
CA GLU A 29 6.90 7.66 31.23
C GLU A 29 5.62 6.80 31.35
N SER A 30 5.79 5.52 31.64
CA SER A 30 4.73 4.56 31.93
C SER A 30 4.27 4.64 33.40
N VAL A 31 2.98 4.43 33.62
CA VAL A 31 2.39 4.37 34.97
C VAL A 31 1.90 2.94 35.20
N ASP A 32 2.60 2.19 36.05
CA ASP A 32 2.18 0.86 36.53
C ASP A 32 1.58 0.95 37.94
N ALA A 33 0.46 0.25 38.16
CA ALA A 33 -0.02 -0.13 39.49
C ALA A 33 -0.74 -1.49 39.47
N MET A 34 -0.08 -2.45 40.12
CA MET A 34 -0.39 -3.82 40.56
C MET A 34 -1.85 -4.28 40.72
N ALA A 35 -2.14 -5.53 40.29
CA ALA A 35 -2.47 -6.68 41.16
C ALA A 35 -2.76 -7.99 40.38
N GLY A 36 -2.18 -9.11 40.82
CA GLY A 36 -2.83 -10.44 40.78
C GLY A 36 -2.21 -11.54 39.90
N ASP A 37 -1.38 -12.37 40.53
CA ASP A 37 -0.71 -13.60 40.08
C ASP A 37 -1.62 -14.65 39.39
N ASP A 38 -1.58 -14.70 38.04
CA ASP A 38 -1.88 -15.88 37.18
C ASP A 38 -1.58 -15.60 35.67
N SER A 39 -0.60 -14.73 35.35
CA SER A 39 -0.57 -13.98 34.08
C SER A 39 0.28 -14.55 32.93
N ASN A 40 1.09 -15.58 33.16
CA ASN A 40 2.11 -16.00 32.17
C ASN A 40 1.59 -16.57 30.84
N ASN A 41 0.31 -16.94 30.74
CA ASN A 41 -0.26 -17.50 29.50
C ASN A 41 -1.31 -16.58 28.84
N THR A 42 -1.65 -15.46 29.49
CA THR A 42 -2.65 -14.48 29.00
C THR A 42 -1.96 -13.23 28.45
N GLU A 43 -0.82 -12.83 29.01
CA GLU A 43 -0.04 -11.68 28.54
C GLU A 43 0.54 -11.89 27.12
N GLU A 44 0.98 -13.10 26.76
CA GLU A 44 1.45 -13.39 25.39
C GLU A 44 0.35 -13.24 24.32
N ARG A 45 -0.93 -13.46 24.69
CA ARG A 45 -2.07 -13.27 23.78
C ARG A 45 -2.54 -11.82 23.70
N MET A 46 -2.19 -10.96 24.67
CA MET A 46 -2.63 -9.56 24.71
C MET A 46 -1.73 -8.61 23.90
N ASN A 47 -0.56 -9.05 23.44
CA ASN A 47 0.42 -8.22 22.70
C ASN A 47 0.45 -8.45 21.18
N LEU A 48 -0.43 -9.30 20.63
CA LEU A 48 -0.48 -9.52 19.18
C LEU A 48 -1.41 -8.50 18.52
N ALA A 49 -0.88 -7.75 17.56
CA ALA A 49 -1.70 -6.87 16.73
C ALA A 49 -2.84 -7.68 16.08
N PRO A 50 -4.06 -7.15 15.99
CA PRO A 50 -5.14 -7.86 15.33
C PRO A 50 -4.84 -8.03 13.84
N LEU A 51 -5.21 -9.19 13.27
CA LEU A 51 -4.96 -9.52 11.86
C LEU A 51 -5.67 -8.57 10.89
N ASN A 52 -6.78 -7.96 11.32
CA ASN A 52 -7.54 -6.98 10.55
C ASN A 52 -7.90 -5.81 11.48
N GLN A 53 -7.44 -4.60 11.17
CA GLN A 53 -7.70 -3.42 11.98
C GLN A 53 -8.14 -2.25 11.10
N ILE A 54 -9.00 -1.38 11.60
CA ILE A 54 -9.31 -0.08 10.97
C ILE A 54 -9.09 1.03 11.99
N LEU A 55 -8.18 1.95 11.66
CA LEU A 55 -8.02 3.23 12.36
C LEU A 55 -9.04 4.22 11.81
N TYR A 56 -9.98 4.67 12.64
CA TYR A 56 -11.07 5.55 12.18
C TYR A 56 -11.24 6.79 13.05
N GLY A 57 -11.74 7.86 12.45
CA GLY A 57 -12.10 9.07 13.18
C GLY A 57 -12.05 10.33 12.32
N PRO A 58 -12.25 11.51 12.93
CA PRO A 58 -12.25 12.80 12.25
C PRO A 58 -10.92 13.09 11.51
N PRO A 59 -10.90 14.04 10.56
CA PRO A 59 -9.67 14.41 9.87
C PRO A 59 -8.65 15.04 10.82
N GLY A 60 -7.36 14.75 10.58
CA GLY A 60 -6.25 15.31 11.35
C GLY A 60 -6.02 14.69 12.73
N THR A 61 -6.57 13.51 13.02
CA THR A 61 -6.38 12.82 14.32
C THR A 61 -5.17 11.90 14.37
N GLY A 62 -4.29 11.95 13.36
CA GLY A 62 -3.05 11.16 13.34
C GLY A 62 -3.20 9.73 12.82
N LYS A 63 -4.30 9.36 12.16
CA LYS A 63 -4.50 8.00 11.60
C LYS A 63 -3.31 7.51 10.80
N THR A 64 -2.88 8.24 9.77
CA THR A 64 -1.71 7.89 8.95
C THR A 64 -0.42 7.79 9.77
N TYR A 65 -0.28 8.60 10.83
CA TYR A 65 0.86 8.54 11.74
C TYR A 65 0.86 7.21 12.52
N HIS A 66 -0.28 6.79 13.05
CA HIS A 66 -0.40 5.52 13.77
C HIS A 66 -0.43 4.29 12.85
N THR A 67 -0.82 4.44 11.57
CA THR A 67 -0.76 3.34 10.59
C THR A 67 0.65 2.80 10.42
N ILE A 68 1.67 3.66 10.37
CA ILE A 68 3.08 3.26 10.26
C ILE A 68 3.49 2.40 11.46
N GLU A 69 3.15 2.87 12.66
CA GLU A 69 3.45 2.15 13.91
C GLU A 69 2.75 0.79 13.94
N ALA A 70 1.46 0.75 13.65
CA ALA A 70 0.69 -0.49 13.61
C ALA A 70 1.23 -1.48 12.56
N ALA A 71 1.65 -0.98 11.40
CA ALA A 71 2.22 -1.82 10.34
C ALA A 71 3.57 -2.42 10.74
N VAL A 72 4.47 -1.63 11.35
CA VAL A 72 5.75 -2.15 11.83
C VAL A 72 5.56 -3.15 12.98
N LYS A 73 4.69 -2.86 13.96
CA LYS A 73 4.35 -3.80 15.04
C LYS A 73 3.79 -5.11 14.51
N ALA A 74 2.95 -5.07 13.47
CA ALA A 74 2.39 -6.26 12.85
C ALA A 74 3.44 -7.06 12.06
N ALA A 75 4.27 -6.38 11.27
CA ALA A 75 5.29 -7.01 10.43
C ALA A 75 6.47 -7.57 11.24
N GLU A 76 6.91 -6.84 12.27
CA GLU A 76 8.06 -7.17 13.11
C GLU A 76 7.70 -6.98 14.60
N PRO A 77 6.95 -7.91 15.21
CA PRO A 77 6.49 -7.76 16.61
C PRO A 77 7.62 -7.66 17.64
N SER A 78 8.81 -8.17 17.31
CA SER A 78 10.01 -8.09 18.16
C SER A 78 10.85 -6.83 17.93
N PHE A 79 10.53 -6.03 16.91
CA PHE A 79 11.24 -4.78 16.65
C PHE A 79 10.78 -3.70 17.64
N SER A 80 11.75 -2.99 18.20
CA SER A 80 11.54 -1.84 19.08
C SER A 80 12.34 -0.67 18.52
N TRP A 81 11.86 0.55 18.77
CA TRP A 81 12.46 1.78 18.30
C TRP A 81 12.45 2.80 19.43
N ASP A 82 13.49 3.63 19.46
CA ASP A 82 13.60 4.72 20.44
C ASP A 82 13.17 6.06 19.84
N SER A 83 13.24 6.21 18.51
CA SER A 83 12.83 7.42 17.78
C SER A 83 11.88 7.15 16.63
N ARG A 84 11.22 8.21 16.15
CA ARG A 84 10.31 8.12 15.01
C ARG A 84 11.05 7.86 13.71
N GLU A 85 12.28 8.36 13.59
CA GLU A 85 13.15 8.11 12.42
C GLU A 85 13.50 6.62 12.30
N GLU A 86 13.80 5.95 13.40
CA GLU A 86 14.07 4.50 13.42
C GLU A 86 12.84 3.70 12.98
N LEU A 87 11.67 4.01 13.54
CA LEU A 87 10.40 3.42 13.13
C LEU A 87 10.13 3.62 11.63
N LYS A 88 10.41 4.83 11.13
CA LYS A 88 10.19 5.17 9.72
C LYS A 88 11.17 4.45 8.80
N ALA A 89 12.44 4.36 9.19
CA ALA A 89 13.45 3.62 8.43
C ALA A 89 13.09 2.13 8.31
N GLU A 90 12.62 1.52 9.40
CA GLU A 90 12.18 0.13 9.37
C GLU A 90 10.91 -0.06 8.52
N TYR A 91 9.94 0.85 8.61
CA TYR A 91 8.79 0.86 7.71
C TYR A 91 9.22 0.92 6.24
N ASP A 92 10.14 1.82 5.89
CA ASP A 92 10.62 1.98 4.51
C ASP A 92 11.39 0.75 4.01
N ARG A 93 12.18 0.11 4.89
CA ARG A 93 12.82 -1.18 4.62
C ARG A 93 11.79 -2.26 4.31
N LEU A 94 10.76 -2.40 5.14
CA LEU A 94 9.69 -3.38 4.96
C LEU A 94 8.83 -3.13 3.70
N VAL A 95 8.64 -1.87 3.31
CA VAL A 95 8.00 -1.51 2.03
C VAL A 95 8.90 -1.87 0.85
N SER A 96 10.19 -1.58 0.93
CA SER A 96 11.19 -1.96 -0.08
C SER A 96 11.24 -3.48 -0.28
N ASP A 97 11.16 -4.24 0.81
CA ASP A 97 11.08 -5.70 0.83
C ASP A 97 9.72 -6.24 0.36
N LYS A 98 8.76 -5.35 0.01
CA LYS A 98 7.38 -5.66 -0.37
C LYS A 98 6.57 -6.42 0.70
N ARG A 99 7.07 -6.45 1.94
CA ARG A 99 6.36 -7.01 3.10
C ARG A 99 5.25 -6.11 3.59
N ILE A 100 5.40 -4.80 3.42
CA ILE A 100 4.32 -3.83 3.57
C ILE A 100 3.93 -3.32 2.19
N ARG A 101 2.64 -3.36 1.87
CA ARG A 101 2.09 -2.74 0.65
C ARG A 101 0.98 -1.77 1.01
N PHE A 102 0.89 -0.70 0.24
CA PHE A 102 -0.06 0.38 0.48
C PHE A 102 -0.97 0.58 -0.74
N VAL A 103 -2.27 0.71 -0.50
CA VAL A 103 -3.27 1.05 -1.51
C VAL A 103 -4.25 2.07 -0.94
N THR A 104 -4.72 3.00 -1.77
CA THR A 104 -5.80 3.92 -1.42
C THR A 104 -7.05 3.55 -2.21
N PHE A 105 -8.19 3.39 -1.54
CA PHE A 105 -9.45 3.12 -2.21
C PHE A 105 -10.08 4.41 -2.76
N HIS A 106 -10.69 4.28 -3.93
CA HIS A 106 -11.50 5.31 -4.56
C HIS A 106 -12.75 4.67 -5.18
N GLN A 107 -13.73 5.48 -5.57
CA GLN A 107 -15.04 4.99 -6.01
C GLN A 107 -14.98 4.02 -7.21
N SER A 108 -14.01 4.21 -8.09
CA SER A 108 -13.77 3.34 -9.26
C SER A 108 -12.88 2.12 -8.98
N TYR A 109 -12.31 1.99 -7.78
CA TYR A 109 -11.42 0.88 -7.44
C TYR A 109 -12.24 -0.42 -7.31
N GLY A 110 -11.79 -1.49 -7.96
CA GLY A 110 -12.58 -2.71 -8.11
C GLY A 110 -11.82 -4.01 -7.85
N TYR A 111 -12.53 -5.11 -8.06
CA TYR A 111 -11.99 -6.46 -7.92
C TYR A 111 -10.79 -6.72 -8.84
N GLU A 112 -10.82 -6.19 -10.07
CA GLU A 112 -9.80 -6.46 -11.09
C GLU A 112 -8.42 -5.86 -10.73
N GLU A 113 -8.39 -4.73 -10.04
CA GLU A 113 -7.16 -4.11 -9.51
C GLU A 113 -6.70 -4.76 -8.20
N PHE A 114 -7.65 -5.23 -7.39
CA PHE A 114 -7.37 -5.68 -6.04
C PHE A 114 -7.01 -7.16 -5.96
N VAL A 115 -7.75 -8.02 -6.66
CA VAL A 115 -7.62 -9.47 -6.57
C VAL A 115 -7.05 -10.07 -7.86
N GLU A 116 -7.81 -10.04 -8.96
CA GLU A 116 -7.34 -10.43 -10.29
C GLU A 116 -8.26 -9.90 -11.39
N GLY A 117 -7.69 -9.57 -12.55
CA GLY A 117 -8.45 -9.05 -13.67
C GLY A 117 -7.78 -9.33 -15.02
N LEU A 118 -8.55 -9.24 -16.09
CA LEU A 118 -8.04 -9.38 -17.46
C LEU A 118 -7.35 -8.10 -17.91
N ARG A 119 -6.12 -8.23 -18.42
CA ARG A 119 -5.33 -7.14 -18.97
C ARG A 119 -4.94 -7.48 -20.40
N ALA A 120 -5.19 -6.53 -21.30
CA ALA A 120 -4.78 -6.63 -22.68
C ALA A 120 -3.28 -6.37 -22.80
N VAL A 121 -2.55 -7.31 -23.39
CA VAL A 121 -1.15 -7.17 -23.76
C VAL A 121 -0.99 -7.39 -25.26
N SER A 122 -0.12 -6.62 -25.90
CA SER A 122 0.23 -6.86 -27.30
C SER A 122 1.36 -7.90 -27.36
N ASN A 123 1.15 -8.97 -28.11
CA ASN A 123 2.21 -9.95 -28.38
C ASN A 123 3.17 -9.42 -29.47
N GLN A 124 4.22 -10.20 -29.76
CA GLN A 124 5.27 -9.84 -30.74
C GLN A 124 4.74 -9.62 -32.16
N ASP A 125 3.57 -10.18 -32.49
CA ASP A 125 2.88 -10.04 -33.78
C ASP A 125 1.84 -8.89 -33.77
N ASN A 126 1.88 -8.03 -32.75
CA ASN A 126 0.93 -6.91 -32.56
C ASN A 126 -0.53 -7.36 -32.38
N GLN A 127 -0.77 -8.61 -31.98
CA GLN A 127 -2.10 -9.11 -31.64
C GLN A 127 -2.38 -8.90 -30.15
N ILE A 128 -3.64 -8.59 -29.83
CA ILE A 128 -4.08 -8.39 -28.45
C ILE A 128 -4.38 -9.74 -27.81
N GLU A 129 -3.66 -10.06 -26.74
CA GLU A 129 -3.93 -11.18 -25.84
C GLU A 129 -4.48 -10.67 -24.51
N TYR A 130 -5.48 -11.36 -23.95
CA TYR A 130 -6.02 -11.04 -22.64
C TYR A 130 -5.43 -12.01 -21.62
N LEU A 131 -4.58 -11.50 -20.73
CA LEU A 131 -3.96 -12.27 -19.66
C LEU A 131 -4.60 -11.91 -18.32
N ILE A 132 -4.80 -12.92 -17.47
CA ILE A 132 -5.23 -12.70 -16.09
C ILE A 132 -4.01 -12.21 -15.31
N GLN A 133 -4.13 -11.06 -14.67
CA GLN A 133 -3.10 -10.49 -13.82
C GLN A 133 -3.57 -10.45 -12.37
N SER A 134 -2.68 -10.82 -11.45
CA SER A 134 -2.93 -10.72 -10.01
C SER A 134 -2.94 -9.26 -9.56
N GLY A 135 -3.98 -8.87 -8.83
CA GLY A 135 -4.07 -7.60 -8.12
C GLY A 135 -3.27 -7.58 -6.82
N ILE A 136 -3.21 -6.42 -6.17
CA ILE A 136 -2.33 -6.18 -5.02
C ILE A 136 -2.58 -7.12 -3.83
N PHE A 137 -3.85 -7.46 -3.55
CA PHE A 137 -4.24 -8.35 -2.46
C PHE A 137 -3.85 -9.80 -2.74
N LYS A 138 -4.09 -10.28 -3.97
CA LYS A 138 -3.68 -11.64 -4.36
C LYS A 138 -2.17 -11.78 -4.31
N GLN A 139 -1.44 -10.81 -4.84
CA GLN A 139 0.02 -10.82 -4.83
C GLN A 139 0.61 -10.83 -3.40
N ILE A 140 0.09 -10.01 -2.46
CA ILE A 140 0.61 -10.03 -1.09
C ILE A 140 0.24 -11.31 -0.33
N CYS A 141 -0.93 -11.91 -0.61
CA CYS A 141 -1.28 -13.23 -0.08
C CYS A 141 -0.32 -14.32 -0.58
N GLN A 142 0.06 -14.24 -1.86
CA GLN A 142 1.05 -15.13 -2.46
C GLN A 142 2.40 -14.98 -1.76
N ASP A 143 2.93 -13.76 -1.63
CA ASP A 143 4.21 -13.52 -0.94
C ASP A 143 4.19 -13.99 0.53
N ALA A 144 3.10 -13.69 1.25
CA ALA A 144 2.93 -14.13 2.63
C ALA A 144 2.92 -15.66 2.75
N THR A 145 2.23 -16.35 1.84
CA THR A 145 2.24 -17.81 1.73
C THR A 145 3.63 -18.34 1.43
N ALA A 146 4.36 -17.69 0.52
CA ALA A 146 5.73 -18.04 0.13
C ALA A 146 6.67 -18.05 1.33
N SER A 147 6.61 -17.00 2.16
CA SER A 147 7.47 -16.87 3.34
C SER A 147 7.21 -17.93 4.41
N ALA A 148 5.99 -18.47 4.45
CA ALA A 148 5.59 -19.53 5.38
C ALA A 148 6.00 -20.92 4.86
N MET A 149 6.31 -21.04 3.58
CA MET A 149 6.84 -22.26 2.99
C MET A 149 8.34 -22.34 3.25
N ASN A 150 8.82 -23.53 3.58
CA ASN A 150 10.24 -23.87 3.62
C ASN A 150 10.82 -23.87 2.18
N GLN A 151 10.90 -22.69 1.56
CA GLN A 151 11.50 -22.51 0.25
C GLN A 151 13.03 -22.53 0.38
N PRO A 152 13.77 -23.10 -0.60
CA PRO A 152 15.20 -22.84 -0.74
C PRO A 152 15.48 -21.32 -0.71
N ALA A 153 16.45 -20.87 0.09
CA ALA A 153 16.80 -19.46 0.24
C ALA A 153 17.19 -18.76 -1.08
N THR A 154 17.54 -19.55 -2.12
CA THR A 154 17.87 -19.09 -3.46
C THR A 154 16.66 -18.60 -4.27
N LEU A 155 15.43 -18.78 -3.76
CA LEU A 155 14.22 -18.41 -4.47
C LEU A 155 13.78 -16.98 -4.20
N LYS A 156 13.80 -16.18 -5.26
CA LYS A 156 13.26 -14.82 -5.22
C LYS A 156 11.72 -14.89 -5.39
N PRO A 157 10.92 -14.16 -4.59
CA PRO A 157 9.46 -14.13 -4.72
C PRO A 157 8.96 -13.73 -6.13
N ASN A 158 9.77 -12.95 -6.85
CA ASN A 158 9.49 -12.50 -8.22
C ASN A 158 10.38 -13.20 -9.27
N ALA A 159 10.94 -14.36 -8.96
CA ALA A 159 11.72 -15.16 -9.90
C ALA A 159 10.86 -15.50 -11.12
N LYS A 160 11.42 -15.33 -12.32
CA LYS A 160 10.77 -15.82 -13.53
C LYS A 160 10.90 -17.33 -13.57
N ILE A 161 9.91 -17.97 -14.18
CA ILE A 161 9.93 -19.42 -14.41
C ILE A 161 10.22 -19.65 -15.87
N TRP A 162 11.26 -20.40 -16.16
CA TRP A 162 11.71 -20.69 -17.51
C TRP A 162 11.43 -22.15 -17.85
N LYS A 163 10.65 -22.37 -18.90
CA LYS A 163 10.58 -23.69 -19.55
C LYS A 163 11.87 -23.90 -20.30
N LEU A 164 12.57 -25.00 -20.03
CA LEU A 164 13.75 -25.43 -20.79
C LEU A 164 13.62 -26.85 -21.35
N SER A 165 14.13 -27.07 -22.57
CA SER A 165 14.39 -28.41 -23.12
C SER A 165 15.89 -28.61 -23.31
N ILE A 166 16.48 -29.55 -22.56
CA ILE A 166 17.87 -29.95 -22.74
C ILE A 166 17.88 -31.25 -23.55
N ASP A 167 18.31 -31.14 -24.81
CA ASP A 167 18.40 -32.23 -25.77
C ASP A 167 17.10 -33.06 -25.93
N GLY A 168 15.98 -32.34 -26.02
CA GLY A 168 14.66 -32.93 -26.24
C GLY A 168 14.09 -33.66 -25.02
N VAL A 169 13.13 -34.57 -25.28
CA VAL A 169 12.31 -35.25 -24.24
C VAL A 169 12.68 -36.72 -24.03
N LYS A 170 13.54 -37.28 -24.89
CA LYS A 170 14.02 -38.67 -24.75
C LYS A 170 15.18 -38.72 -23.75
N SER A 171 15.62 -39.93 -23.37
CA SER A 171 16.87 -40.11 -22.62
C SER A 171 18.03 -39.44 -23.36
N SER A 172 18.82 -38.63 -22.66
CA SER A 172 19.92 -37.86 -23.25
C SER A 172 21.09 -37.80 -22.28
N ARG A 173 22.26 -38.23 -22.75
CA ARG A 173 23.53 -38.12 -22.00
C ARG A 173 23.90 -36.67 -21.71
N VAL A 174 23.57 -35.76 -22.63
CA VAL A 174 23.81 -34.32 -22.48
C VAL A 174 23.02 -33.77 -21.30
N ARG A 175 21.75 -34.16 -21.19
CA ARG A 175 20.90 -33.73 -20.08
C ARG A 175 21.36 -34.31 -18.75
N ASP A 176 21.73 -35.59 -18.73
CA ASP A 176 22.26 -36.23 -17.52
C ASP A 176 23.56 -35.52 -17.09
N TYR A 177 24.47 -35.23 -18.04
CA TYR A 177 25.66 -34.41 -17.80
C TYR A 177 25.34 -33.01 -17.24
N CYS A 178 24.34 -32.33 -17.82
CA CYS A 178 23.89 -31.02 -17.34
C CYS A 178 23.42 -31.07 -15.89
N PHE A 179 22.66 -32.10 -15.52
CA PHE A 179 22.18 -32.30 -14.16
C PHE A 179 23.30 -32.63 -13.18
N GLU A 180 24.26 -33.47 -13.57
CA GLU A 180 25.41 -33.86 -12.74
C GLU A 180 26.43 -32.72 -12.55
N ASN A 181 26.52 -31.79 -13.50
CA ASN A 181 27.48 -30.69 -13.49
C ASN A 181 26.85 -29.33 -13.16
N ASN A 182 25.62 -29.30 -12.63
CA ASN A 182 24.90 -28.08 -12.24
C ASN A 182 24.89 -27.00 -13.33
N LEU A 183 24.51 -27.39 -14.53
CA LEU A 183 24.39 -26.48 -15.66
C LEU A 183 23.15 -26.78 -16.50
N ALA A 184 22.74 -25.81 -17.29
CA ALA A 184 21.77 -25.92 -18.37
C ALA A 184 22.47 -25.55 -19.67
N ALA A 185 22.23 -26.30 -20.75
CA ALA A 185 22.84 -26.05 -22.05
C ALA A 185 21.83 -26.15 -23.20
N ILE A 186 21.99 -25.29 -24.21
CA ILE A 186 21.24 -25.31 -25.47
C ILE A 186 22.17 -25.25 -26.69
N GLY A 187 21.67 -25.73 -27.84
CA GLY A 187 22.37 -25.83 -29.12
C GLY A 187 22.66 -24.49 -29.82
N TRP A 188 22.98 -24.51 -31.12
CA TRP A 188 23.24 -23.33 -31.97
C TRP A 188 24.58 -22.61 -31.75
N GLY A 189 25.63 -23.37 -31.44
CA GLY A 189 26.99 -22.85 -31.25
C GLY A 189 27.54 -21.97 -32.38
N ASP A 190 27.16 -22.20 -33.63
CA ASP A 190 27.59 -21.36 -34.77
C ASP A 190 27.05 -19.91 -34.70
N THR A 191 26.15 -19.58 -33.75
CA THR A 191 25.76 -18.18 -33.47
C THR A 191 26.81 -17.38 -32.70
N GLY A 192 27.85 -18.05 -32.19
CA GLY A 192 28.89 -17.44 -31.38
C GLY A 192 28.42 -17.01 -29.99
N ASP A 193 29.25 -16.25 -29.30
CA ASP A 193 28.90 -15.71 -27.99
C ASP A 193 27.85 -14.59 -28.12
N MET A 194 26.61 -14.90 -27.72
CA MET A 194 25.48 -13.96 -27.72
C MET A 194 25.66 -12.74 -26.79
N SER A 195 26.61 -12.78 -25.86
CA SER A 195 26.95 -11.66 -24.99
C SER A 195 28.01 -10.72 -25.59
N SER A 196 28.68 -11.14 -26.67
CA SER A 196 29.70 -10.34 -27.35
C SER A 196 29.08 -9.23 -28.20
N GLU A 197 29.64 -8.02 -28.09
CA GLU A 197 29.31 -6.89 -28.97
C GLU A 197 29.92 -7.02 -30.38
N GLU A 198 30.94 -7.88 -30.54
CA GLU A 198 31.70 -8.07 -31.77
C GLU A 198 31.56 -9.52 -32.28
N ARG A 199 30.40 -9.85 -32.85
CA ARG A 199 30.19 -11.13 -33.56
C ARG A 199 30.65 -11.03 -35.01
N SER A 200 31.21 -12.11 -35.54
CA SER A 200 31.63 -12.23 -36.95
C SER A 200 30.43 -12.17 -37.90
N ALA A 201 30.70 -11.87 -39.17
CA ALA A 201 29.67 -11.85 -40.20
C ALA A 201 29.02 -13.23 -40.37
N GLU A 202 29.82 -14.30 -40.25
CA GLU A 202 29.37 -15.67 -40.35
C GLU A 202 28.42 -16.06 -39.20
N GLU A 203 28.73 -15.68 -37.97
CA GLU A 203 27.87 -15.91 -36.79
C GLU A 203 26.54 -15.15 -36.90
N GLN A 204 26.60 -13.90 -37.38
CA GLN A 204 25.42 -13.07 -37.59
C GLN A 204 24.53 -13.65 -38.70
N ASP A 205 25.11 -14.07 -39.83
CA ASP A 205 24.39 -14.71 -40.93
C ASP A 205 23.77 -16.04 -40.49
N TYR A 206 24.49 -16.84 -39.69
CA TYR A 206 23.95 -18.08 -39.13
C TYR A 206 22.76 -17.78 -38.21
N PHE A 207 22.89 -16.84 -37.27
CA PHE A 207 21.79 -16.41 -36.41
C PHE A 207 20.58 -15.97 -37.24
N GLU A 208 20.78 -15.15 -38.29
CA GLU A 208 19.70 -14.67 -39.14
C GLU A 208 19.03 -15.77 -39.96
N SER A 209 19.75 -16.85 -40.29
CA SER A 209 19.22 -18.02 -40.97
C SER A 209 18.30 -18.88 -40.08
N LEU A 210 18.39 -18.74 -38.75
CA LEU A 210 17.60 -19.52 -37.81
C LEU A 210 16.10 -19.17 -37.87
N GLY A 211 15.26 -20.19 -37.66
CA GLY A 211 13.82 -19.98 -37.51
C GLY A 211 13.49 -19.15 -36.25
N ALA A 212 12.33 -18.48 -36.27
CA ALA A 212 11.90 -17.56 -35.19
C ALA A 212 11.93 -18.20 -33.78
N LEU A 213 11.56 -19.48 -33.66
CA LEU A 213 11.58 -20.19 -32.37
C LEU A 213 12.99 -20.39 -31.81
N ALA A 214 13.97 -20.66 -32.69
CA ALA A 214 15.37 -20.85 -32.31
C ALA A 214 15.99 -19.51 -31.91
N LYS A 215 15.85 -18.48 -32.76
CA LYS A 215 16.28 -17.09 -32.45
C LYS A 215 15.76 -16.64 -31.10
N SER A 216 14.45 -16.77 -30.89
CA SER A 216 13.84 -16.36 -29.63
C SER A 216 14.30 -17.22 -28.46
N SER A 217 14.49 -18.55 -28.60
CA SER A 217 15.01 -19.38 -27.50
C SER A 217 16.42 -18.96 -27.05
N ILE A 218 17.29 -18.66 -28.01
CA ILE A 218 18.67 -18.22 -27.73
C ILE A 218 18.63 -16.89 -26.99
N MET A 219 17.88 -15.91 -27.50
CA MET A 219 17.77 -14.58 -26.88
C MET A 219 17.16 -14.63 -25.47
N GLU A 220 16.14 -15.46 -25.25
CA GLU A 220 15.54 -15.66 -23.91
C GLU A 220 16.56 -16.27 -22.94
N PHE A 221 17.30 -17.29 -23.41
CA PHE A 221 18.30 -17.99 -22.61
C PHE A 221 19.51 -17.10 -22.30
N SER A 222 20.08 -16.39 -23.27
CA SER A 222 21.32 -15.63 -23.08
C SER A 222 21.11 -14.25 -22.44
N ASN A 223 19.97 -13.59 -22.72
CA ASN A 223 19.81 -12.17 -22.38
C ASN A 223 18.72 -11.88 -21.33
N ARG A 224 17.77 -12.81 -21.09
CA ARG A 224 16.63 -12.57 -20.18
C ARG A 224 16.63 -13.44 -18.93
N MET A 225 17.14 -14.67 -19.01
CA MET A 225 17.31 -15.56 -17.87
C MET A 225 18.44 -15.04 -16.96
N ALA A 226 18.18 -14.91 -15.66
CA ALA A 226 19.14 -14.32 -14.72
C ALA A 226 19.22 -15.09 -13.40
N GLU A 227 20.27 -14.82 -12.63
CA GLU A 227 20.51 -15.46 -11.33
C GLU A 227 19.32 -15.32 -10.37
N GLY A 228 18.91 -16.45 -9.79
CA GLY A 228 17.73 -16.58 -8.93
C GLY A 228 16.42 -16.88 -9.66
N ASP A 229 16.42 -16.93 -10.99
CA ASP A 229 15.27 -17.43 -11.75
C ASP A 229 15.13 -18.96 -11.64
N ILE A 230 13.91 -19.45 -11.85
CA ILE A 230 13.57 -20.88 -11.78
C ILE A 230 13.62 -21.47 -13.18
N VAL A 231 14.27 -22.62 -13.32
CA VAL A 231 14.26 -23.40 -14.57
C VAL A 231 13.50 -24.70 -14.34
N VAL A 232 12.53 -24.99 -15.20
CA VAL A 232 11.85 -26.29 -15.27
C VAL A 232 12.26 -27.01 -16.55
N CYS A 233 12.94 -28.14 -16.42
CA CYS A 233 13.33 -28.98 -17.55
C CYS A 233 12.17 -29.92 -17.91
N VAL A 234 11.69 -29.86 -19.14
CA VAL A 234 10.50 -30.63 -19.55
C VAL A 234 10.80 -32.10 -19.79
N LYS A 235 9.87 -32.97 -19.36
CA LYS A 235 9.81 -34.39 -19.74
C LYS A 235 8.92 -34.61 -20.97
N GLY A 236 7.97 -33.72 -21.20
CA GLY A 236 7.02 -33.79 -22.31
C GLY A 236 6.18 -32.51 -22.43
N GLN A 237 5.06 -32.61 -23.15
CA GLN A 237 4.12 -31.48 -23.34
C GLN A 237 3.31 -31.14 -22.08
N TRP A 238 3.40 -31.97 -21.05
CA TRP A 238 2.55 -31.91 -19.85
C TRP A 238 3.37 -31.92 -18.56
N SER A 239 4.45 -32.69 -18.52
CA SER A 239 5.24 -32.88 -17.31
C SER A 239 6.69 -32.42 -17.42
N ILE A 240 7.26 -32.15 -16.24
CA ILE A 240 8.66 -31.79 -16.06
C ILE A 240 9.44 -32.93 -15.42
N GLN A 241 10.75 -32.98 -15.71
CA GLN A 241 11.69 -33.97 -15.18
C GLN A 241 12.72 -33.36 -14.23
N ALA A 242 12.89 -32.04 -14.23
CA ALA A 242 13.75 -31.38 -13.26
C ALA A 242 13.28 -29.96 -12.98
N VAL A 243 13.63 -29.47 -11.80
CA VAL A 243 13.50 -28.08 -11.38
C VAL A 243 14.80 -27.62 -10.75
N GLY A 244 15.26 -26.42 -11.10
CA GLY A 244 16.50 -25.83 -10.61
C GLY A 244 16.41 -24.31 -10.50
N VAL A 245 17.42 -23.70 -9.89
CA VAL A 245 17.56 -22.25 -9.77
C VAL A 245 18.83 -21.83 -10.50
N VAL A 246 18.76 -20.77 -11.30
CA VAL A 246 19.92 -20.20 -11.98
C VAL A 246 20.91 -19.67 -10.94
N SER A 247 22.14 -20.17 -10.97
CA SER A 247 23.18 -19.87 -9.97
C SER A 247 24.34 -19.02 -10.50
N GLY A 248 24.25 -18.56 -11.75
CA GLY A 248 25.21 -17.62 -12.32
C GLY A 248 24.81 -17.13 -13.71
N ASP A 249 25.68 -16.30 -14.28
CA ASP A 249 25.46 -15.68 -15.58
C ASP A 249 25.64 -16.63 -16.77
N TYR A 250 25.10 -16.22 -17.91
CA TYR A 250 25.28 -16.88 -19.21
C TYR A 250 26.76 -16.98 -19.60
N GLN A 251 27.12 -18.11 -20.21
CA GLN A 251 28.46 -18.43 -20.68
C GLN A 251 28.38 -19.08 -22.06
N PHE A 252 29.35 -18.75 -22.92
CA PHE A 252 29.57 -19.44 -24.19
C PHE A 252 30.77 -20.40 -24.08
N ARG A 253 30.58 -21.65 -24.53
CA ARG A 253 31.62 -22.69 -24.56
C ARG A 253 31.82 -23.19 -25.98
N GLU A 254 32.90 -22.77 -26.62
CA GLU A 254 33.21 -23.14 -28.02
C GLU A 254 33.21 -24.65 -28.27
N GLU A 255 33.66 -25.46 -27.30
CA GLU A 255 33.73 -26.92 -27.43
C GLU A 255 32.37 -27.63 -27.22
N GLY A 256 31.33 -26.90 -26.79
CA GLY A 256 30.04 -27.45 -26.42
C GLY A 256 30.04 -28.20 -25.07
N VAL A 257 29.11 -29.15 -24.92
CA VAL A 257 29.01 -30.04 -23.74
C VAL A 257 28.83 -31.50 -24.17
N GLU A 258 29.28 -32.45 -23.35
CA GLU A 258 29.16 -33.92 -23.48
C GLU A 258 28.58 -34.44 -24.82
N ASP A 259 29.45 -34.91 -25.71
CA ASP A 259 29.08 -35.50 -27.01
C ASP A 259 28.26 -34.56 -27.95
N ARG A 260 28.10 -33.26 -27.62
CA ARG A 260 27.40 -32.24 -28.42
C ARG A 260 28.20 -30.95 -28.54
N SER A 261 29.01 -30.88 -29.59
CA SER A 261 29.79 -29.68 -29.94
C SER A 261 28.93 -28.48 -30.34
N ASP A 262 27.64 -28.66 -30.60
CA ASP A 262 26.72 -27.56 -30.92
C ASP A 262 26.05 -26.94 -29.68
N PHE A 263 26.16 -27.56 -28.50
CA PHE A 263 25.55 -27.08 -27.25
C PHE A 263 26.48 -26.11 -26.51
N CYS A 264 26.71 -24.95 -27.13
CA CYS A 264 27.71 -23.98 -26.66
C CYS A 264 27.15 -22.93 -25.71
N HIS A 265 25.83 -22.73 -25.63
CA HIS A 265 25.24 -21.74 -24.72
C HIS A 265 24.89 -22.40 -23.40
N VAL A 266 25.49 -21.91 -22.31
CA VAL A 266 25.45 -22.56 -21.00
C VAL A 266 25.10 -21.56 -19.91
N ILE A 267 24.30 -21.98 -18.93
CA ILE A 267 24.01 -21.23 -17.71
C ILE A 267 24.21 -22.16 -16.50
N PRO A 268 24.92 -21.74 -15.44
CA PRO A 268 24.97 -22.47 -14.17
C PRO A 268 23.58 -22.58 -13.54
N VAL A 269 23.19 -23.80 -13.14
CA VAL A 269 21.89 -24.10 -12.51
C VAL A 269 22.09 -25.07 -11.36
N ASP A 270 21.64 -24.65 -10.18
CA ASP A 270 21.55 -25.53 -9.01
C ASP A 270 20.26 -26.34 -9.10
N TRP A 271 20.38 -27.61 -9.51
CA TRP A 271 19.22 -28.48 -9.66
C TRP A 271 18.66 -28.92 -8.30
N LEU A 272 17.46 -28.43 -7.98
CA LEU A 272 16.78 -28.72 -6.73
C LEU A 272 16.20 -30.14 -6.72
N ALA A 273 15.69 -30.61 -7.86
CA ALA A 273 15.27 -32.00 -8.00
C ALA A 273 15.29 -32.42 -9.47
N THR A 274 15.65 -33.68 -9.72
CA THR A 274 15.73 -34.31 -11.04
C THR A 274 15.00 -35.65 -11.03
N GLY A 275 14.79 -36.26 -12.20
CA GLY A 275 14.05 -37.53 -12.33
C GLY A 275 12.55 -37.43 -12.03
N LEU A 276 11.98 -36.23 -12.14
CA LEU A 276 10.58 -35.94 -11.82
C LEU A 276 9.61 -36.47 -12.89
N ASP A 277 8.34 -36.59 -12.49
CA ASP A 277 7.21 -36.72 -13.42
C ASP A 277 6.02 -35.90 -12.91
N VAL A 278 6.21 -34.59 -12.83
CA VAL A 278 5.20 -33.68 -12.28
C VAL A 278 4.44 -33.04 -13.43
N ASN A 279 3.14 -33.28 -13.48
CA ASN A 279 2.26 -32.71 -14.50
C ASN A 279 1.94 -31.24 -14.16
N LEU A 280 2.27 -30.33 -15.07
CA LEU A 280 2.01 -28.89 -14.94
C LEU A 280 0.81 -28.44 -15.79
N TYR A 281 0.07 -29.35 -16.43
CA TYR A 281 -0.99 -28.97 -17.37
C TYR A 281 -2.08 -28.11 -16.74
N GLU A 282 -2.63 -28.57 -15.61
CA GLU A 282 -3.66 -27.82 -14.88
C GLU A 282 -3.11 -26.51 -14.32
N LEU A 283 -1.86 -26.54 -13.80
CA LEU A 283 -1.16 -25.36 -13.28
C LEU A 283 -0.93 -24.29 -14.35
N ASN A 284 -0.65 -24.73 -15.58
CA ASN A 284 -0.41 -23.90 -16.76
C ASN A 284 -1.72 -23.58 -17.51
N ASP A 285 -2.81 -23.36 -16.77
CA ASP A 285 -4.16 -23.05 -17.26
C ASP A 285 -4.64 -23.99 -18.37
N ASN A 286 -4.48 -25.30 -18.16
CA ASN A 286 -4.83 -26.33 -19.14
C ASN A 286 -4.21 -26.07 -20.52
N THR A 287 -3.00 -25.52 -20.54
CA THR A 287 -2.20 -25.26 -21.75
C THR A 287 -0.98 -26.16 -21.79
N ARG A 288 -0.72 -26.76 -22.95
CA ARG A 288 0.45 -27.63 -23.17
C ARG A 288 1.74 -26.81 -23.26
N LEU A 289 2.85 -27.38 -22.80
CA LEU A 289 4.18 -26.84 -23.03
C LEU A 289 4.56 -26.98 -24.51
N THR A 290 4.99 -25.89 -25.13
CA THR A 290 5.32 -25.83 -26.56
C THR A 290 6.69 -26.46 -26.89
N LEU A 291 6.94 -26.65 -28.19
CA LEU A 291 8.20 -27.19 -28.70
C LEU A 291 9.39 -26.21 -28.61
N LYS A 292 9.16 -24.91 -28.36
CA LYS A 292 10.22 -23.90 -28.23
C LYS A 292 11.17 -24.27 -27.09
N THR A 293 12.48 -24.23 -27.33
CA THR A 293 13.49 -24.72 -26.37
C THR A 293 13.48 -23.96 -25.06
N CYS A 294 13.47 -22.63 -25.12
CA CYS A 294 13.50 -21.76 -23.95
C CYS A 294 12.41 -20.66 -24.05
N TYR A 295 11.58 -20.52 -23.01
CA TYR A 295 10.67 -19.38 -22.86
C TYR A 295 10.15 -19.24 -21.43
N GLU A 296 9.74 -18.02 -21.10
CA GLU A 296 9.14 -17.68 -19.81
C GLU A 296 7.72 -18.27 -19.69
N LEU A 297 7.45 -18.93 -18.56
CA LEU A 297 6.13 -19.38 -18.15
C LEU A 297 5.51 -18.33 -17.24
N THR A 298 4.44 -17.70 -17.72
CA THR A 298 3.79 -16.55 -17.07
C THR A 298 2.42 -16.88 -16.46
N ARG A 299 1.92 -18.11 -16.65
CA ARG A 299 0.56 -18.54 -16.24
C ARG A 299 0.46 -18.94 -14.77
N PHE A 300 1.58 -19.16 -14.11
CA PHE A 300 1.61 -19.53 -12.70
C PHE A 300 2.84 -18.92 -12.01
N THR A 301 2.74 -18.78 -10.70
CA THR A 301 3.80 -18.18 -9.88
C THR A 301 4.78 -19.23 -9.35
N PRO A 302 5.98 -18.83 -8.90
CA PRO A 302 6.90 -19.74 -8.21
C PRO A 302 6.23 -20.55 -7.10
N ILE A 303 5.39 -19.88 -6.31
CA ILE A 303 4.68 -20.48 -5.17
C ILE A 303 3.70 -21.55 -5.63
N GLU A 304 2.91 -21.28 -6.67
CA GLU A 304 1.98 -22.25 -7.25
C GLU A 304 2.74 -23.49 -7.77
N LEU A 305 3.92 -23.30 -8.38
CA LEU A 305 4.79 -24.40 -8.78
C LEU A 305 5.26 -25.22 -7.56
N TYR A 306 5.69 -24.56 -6.47
CA TYR A 306 6.10 -25.26 -5.25
C TYR A 306 4.98 -26.05 -4.61
N GLU A 307 3.77 -25.51 -4.54
CA GLU A 307 2.62 -26.24 -4.01
C GLU A 307 2.33 -27.50 -4.82
N VAL A 308 2.45 -27.45 -6.15
CA VAL A 308 2.27 -28.62 -7.01
C VAL A 308 3.40 -29.63 -6.81
N LEU A 309 4.65 -29.18 -6.65
CA LEU A 309 5.79 -30.05 -6.36
C LEU A 309 5.63 -30.77 -5.00
N ASP A 310 5.25 -30.03 -3.96
CA ASP A 310 5.04 -30.56 -2.60
C ASP A 310 3.86 -31.54 -2.55
N LYS A 311 2.71 -31.18 -3.16
CA LYS A 311 1.55 -32.07 -3.32
C LYS A 311 1.90 -33.35 -4.09
N SER A 312 2.87 -33.27 -5.01
CA SER A 312 3.37 -34.42 -5.77
C SER A 312 4.42 -35.23 -5.01
N GLY A 313 4.75 -34.88 -3.76
CA GLY A 313 5.71 -35.57 -2.91
C GLY A 313 7.18 -35.33 -3.29
N VAL A 314 7.46 -34.28 -4.07
CA VAL A 314 8.83 -33.96 -4.50
C VAL A 314 9.62 -33.38 -3.33
N LYS A 315 10.73 -34.04 -2.98
CA LYS A 315 11.70 -33.52 -2.03
C LYS A 315 12.77 -32.74 -2.78
N LEU A 316 12.83 -31.44 -2.53
CA LEU A 316 13.86 -30.56 -3.08
C LEU A 316 15.15 -30.72 -2.26
N ASN A 317 16.30 -30.80 -2.94
CA ASN A 317 17.63 -30.71 -2.35
C ASN A 317 17.85 -29.25 -1.93
N ARG A 318 17.89 -29.00 -0.62
CA ARG A 318 17.81 -27.64 -0.06
C ARG A 318 19.16 -26.95 0.16
N GLY A 319 20.29 -27.60 -0.12
CA GLY A 319 21.59 -27.14 0.37
C GLY A 319 21.64 -27.07 1.90
N GLU A 320 22.83 -26.97 2.49
CA GLU A 320 22.96 -26.68 3.91
C GLU A 320 22.77 -25.17 4.14
N GLN A 321 21.53 -24.65 4.21
CA GLN A 321 21.30 -23.30 4.77
C GLN A 321 19.84 -22.97 5.15
N ALA A 322 19.72 -22.43 6.37
CA ALA A 322 18.63 -21.74 7.09
C ALA A 322 17.17 -22.23 6.95
N GLU A 323 16.58 -22.69 8.07
CA GLU A 323 15.12 -22.69 8.26
C GLU A 323 14.58 -21.27 7.98
N SER A 324 13.73 -21.12 6.96
CA SER A 324 13.07 -19.82 6.73
C SER A 324 12.03 -19.60 7.84
N LYS A 325 12.25 -18.58 8.66
CA LYS A 325 11.27 -18.16 9.66
C LYS A 325 10.08 -17.54 8.92
N LYS A 326 8.87 -18.02 9.19
CA LYS A 326 7.60 -17.43 8.71
C LYS A 326 7.59 -15.92 9.02
N GLN A 327 7.46 -15.10 7.98
CA GLN A 327 7.48 -13.64 8.11
C GLN A 327 6.06 -13.07 8.06
N ASN A 328 5.80 -11.98 8.76
CA ASN A 328 4.52 -11.28 8.68
C ASN A 328 4.53 -10.25 7.54
N TYR A 329 3.37 -10.11 6.89
CA TYR A 329 3.11 -9.18 5.80
C TYR A 329 1.97 -8.24 6.17
N VAL A 330 1.95 -7.03 5.64
CA VAL A 330 0.91 -6.03 5.95
C VAL A 330 0.40 -5.38 4.67
N LEU A 331 -0.92 -5.37 4.50
CA LEU A 331 -1.61 -4.57 3.50
C LEU A 331 -2.28 -3.37 4.18
N ILE A 332 -1.82 -2.18 3.85
CA ILE A 332 -2.44 -0.93 4.28
C ILE A 332 -3.46 -0.49 3.22
N ILE A 333 -4.71 -0.28 3.66
CA ILE A 333 -5.82 0.20 2.83
C ILE A 333 -6.26 1.56 3.33
N ASP A 334 -5.74 2.61 2.72
CA ASP A 334 -6.09 3.98 3.05
C ASP A 334 -7.46 4.35 2.46
N GLU A 335 -8.22 5.16 3.19
CA GLU A 335 -9.56 5.59 2.78
C GLU A 335 -10.49 4.42 2.44
N ILE A 336 -10.49 3.38 3.27
CA ILE A 336 -11.17 2.10 2.99
C ILE A 336 -12.66 2.28 2.69
N ASN A 337 -13.31 3.29 3.29
CA ASN A 337 -14.72 3.62 3.07
C ASN A 337 -15.01 4.31 1.72
N ARG A 338 -14.01 4.81 0.99
CA ARG A 338 -14.20 5.47 -0.32
C ARG A 338 -14.46 4.48 -1.47
N GLY A 339 -14.14 3.21 -1.27
CA GLY A 339 -14.43 2.13 -2.22
C GLY A 339 -15.69 1.36 -1.85
N ASN A 340 -16.33 0.72 -2.83
CA ASN A 340 -17.34 -0.30 -2.53
C ASN A 340 -16.62 -1.59 -2.13
N ILE A 341 -16.34 -1.73 -0.83
CA ILE A 341 -15.51 -2.81 -0.30
C ILE A 341 -16.08 -4.19 -0.65
N SER A 342 -17.40 -4.37 -0.62
CA SER A 342 -18.05 -5.63 -1.01
C SER A 342 -17.80 -5.98 -2.48
N LYS A 343 -17.74 -4.98 -3.38
CA LYS A 343 -17.34 -5.15 -4.78
C LYS A 343 -15.83 -5.41 -4.94
N VAL A 344 -15.00 -4.76 -4.12
CA VAL A 344 -13.53 -4.87 -4.20
C VAL A 344 -13.05 -6.26 -3.74
N PHE A 345 -13.55 -6.75 -2.60
CA PHE A 345 -13.21 -8.09 -2.11
C PHE A 345 -14.03 -9.20 -2.78
N GLY A 346 -15.21 -8.89 -3.30
CA GLY A 346 -16.15 -9.88 -3.82
C GLY A 346 -16.51 -10.92 -2.76
N GLU A 347 -16.48 -12.20 -3.13
CA GLU A 347 -16.76 -13.31 -2.21
C GLU A 347 -15.62 -13.57 -1.21
N LEU A 348 -14.42 -13.02 -1.46
CA LEU A 348 -13.22 -13.23 -0.65
C LEU A 348 -13.25 -12.50 0.68
N ILE A 349 -14.22 -11.62 0.90
CA ILE A 349 -14.48 -10.98 2.19
C ILE A 349 -14.67 -12.00 3.32
N THR A 350 -15.06 -13.23 3.01
CA THR A 350 -15.17 -14.30 4.02
C THR A 350 -13.80 -14.83 4.43
N LEU A 351 -12.82 -14.83 3.52
CA LEU A 351 -11.50 -15.40 3.76
C LEU A 351 -10.60 -14.53 4.65
N ILE A 352 -10.90 -13.24 4.79
CA ILE A 352 -10.12 -12.36 5.67
C ILE A 352 -10.39 -12.64 7.16
N GLU A 353 -11.48 -13.32 7.50
CA GLU A 353 -11.81 -13.67 8.88
C GLU A 353 -10.72 -14.60 9.46
N PRO A 354 -10.17 -14.30 10.66
CA PRO A 354 -9.05 -15.06 11.21
C PRO A 354 -9.20 -16.58 11.16
N SER A 355 -10.36 -17.12 11.56
CA SER A 355 -10.64 -18.56 11.57
C SER A 355 -10.66 -19.22 10.19
N LYS A 356 -10.91 -18.44 9.12
CA LYS A 356 -11.06 -18.94 7.75
C LYS A 356 -9.76 -18.91 6.95
N ARG A 357 -8.68 -18.39 7.55
CA ARG A 357 -7.38 -18.25 6.89
C ARG A 357 -6.63 -19.58 6.83
N LYS A 358 -5.74 -19.70 5.84
CA LYS A 358 -4.87 -20.86 5.66
C LYS A 358 -4.02 -21.07 6.92
N GLY A 359 -3.99 -22.32 7.41
CA GLY A 359 -3.28 -22.69 8.65
C GLY A 359 -4.16 -22.76 9.89
N GLN A 360 -5.44 -22.39 9.80
CA GLN A 360 -6.41 -22.46 10.90
C GLN A 360 -7.35 -23.67 10.76
N ASP A 361 -7.98 -24.08 11.87
CA ASP A 361 -8.85 -25.27 11.91
C ASP A 361 -10.06 -25.18 10.97
N GLU A 362 -10.60 -23.97 10.75
CA GLU A 362 -11.74 -23.72 9.86
C GLU A 362 -11.32 -23.06 8.53
N ALA A 363 -10.07 -23.30 8.10
CA ALA A 363 -9.53 -22.75 6.86
C ALA A 363 -10.46 -23.01 5.66
N LEU A 364 -10.67 -21.98 4.85
CA LEU A 364 -11.52 -22.02 3.66
C LEU A 364 -10.72 -21.63 2.42
N GLU A 365 -11.02 -22.29 1.31
CA GLU A 365 -10.53 -21.93 -0.02
C GLU A 365 -11.73 -21.66 -0.94
N LEU A 366 -11.64 -20.61 -1.75
CA LEU A 366 -12.64 -20.26 -2.76
C LEU A 366 -12.00 -20.25 -4.14
N ALA A 367 -12.74 -20.64 -5.18
CA ALA A 367 -12.28 -20.54 -6.55
C ALA A 367 -12.39 -19.08 -7.04
N LEU A 368 -11.33 -18.54 -7.61
CA LEU A 368 -11.34 -17.19 -8.16
C LEU A 368 -12.15 -17.15 -9.48
N PRO A 369 -12.97 -16.11 -9.73
CA PRO A 369 -13.89 -16.04 -10.85
C PRO A 369 -13.23 -15.92 -12.23
N TYR A 370 -12.04 -15.31 -12.35
CA TYR A 370 -11.38 -15.16 -13.66
C TYR A 370 -10.50 -16.37 -13.96
N SER A 371 -9.66 -16.78 -13.00
CA SER A 371 -8.70 -17.88 -13.19
C SER A 371 -9.26 -19.27 -12.89
N GLY A 372 -10.34 -19.37 -12.11
CA GLY A 372 -10.85 -20.64 -11.59
C GLY A 372 -9.96 -21.30 -10.53
N LYS A 373 -8.82 -20.69 -10.19
CA LYS A 373 -7.83 -21.26 -9.26
C LYS A 373 -8.32 -21.14 -7.81
N PRO A 374 -8.05 -22.14 -6.95
CA PRO A 374 -8.34 -22.04 -5.52
C PRO A 374 -7.48 -20.94 -4.87
N PHE A 375 -8.06 -20.21 -3.93
CA PHE A 375 -7.42 -19.11 -3.22
C PHE A 375 -7.83 -19.10 -1.75
N SER A 376 -6.84 -18.87 -0.88
CA SER A 376 -7.00 -18.64 0.55
C SER A 376 -6.14 -17.46 1.00
N VAL A 377 -6.55 -16.81 2.10
CA VAL A 377 -5.77 -15.76 2.75
C VAL A 377 -4.89 -16.40 3.82
N PRO A 378 -3.58 -16.13 3.86
CA PRO A 378 -2.70 -16.73 4.86
C PRO A 378 -2.82 -16.04 6.22
N ASP A 379 -2.54 -16.79 7.29
CA ASP A 379 -2.63 -16.35 8.68
C ASP A 379 -1.53 -15.37 9.12
N ASN A 380 -0.49 -15.14 8.31
CA ASN A 380 0.56 -14.13 8.51
C ASN A 380 0.37 -12.82 7.71
N LEU A 381 -0.78 -12.62 7.08
CA LEU A 381 -1.12 -11.34 6.43
C LEU A 381 -1.91 -10.44 7.38
N TYR A 382 -1.49 -9.22 7.62
CA TYR A 382 -2.22 -8.22 8.40
C TYR A 382 -2.87 -7.21 7.46
N ILE A 383 -4.10 -6.79 7.75
CA ILE A 383 -4.80 -5.77 6.96
C ILE A 383 -5.09 -4.59 7.87
N ILE A 384 -4.55 -3.41 7.51
CA ILE A 384 -4.71 -2.19 8.30
C ILE A 384 -5.42 -1.14 7.43
N GLY A 385 -6.66 -0.82 7.75
CA GLY A 385 -7.43 0.22 7.09
C GLY A 385 -7.32 1.57 7.79
N THR A 386 -7.47 2.66 7.05
CA THR A 386 -7.79 3.98 7.60
C THR A 386 -9.16 4.43 7.11
N MET A 387 -9.90 5.16 7.94
CA MET A 387 -11.22 5.66 7.59
C MET A 387 -11.42 7.07 8.14
N ASN A 388 -11.75 8.02 7.25
CA ASN A 388 -12.26 9.32 7.65
C ASN A 388 -13.77 9.23 7.88
N THR A 389 -14.22 9.59 9.08
CA THR A 389 -15.63 9.51 9.45
C THR A 389 -16.46 10.74 9.10
N ALA A 390 -15.82 11.87 8.79
CA ALA A 390 -16.50 13.07 8.31
C ALA A 390 -17.14 12.88 6.91
N ASP A 391 -16.64 11.91 6.12
CA ASP A 391 -17.13 11.64 4.76
C ASP A 391 -18.47 10.86 4.78
N ARG A 392 -19.57 11.55 5.12
CA ARG A 392 -20.93 10.96 5.19
C ARG A 392 -21.51 10.52 3.84
N SER A 393 -20.92 10.95 2.71
CA SER A 393 -21.38 10.62 1.35
C SER A 393 -21.04 9.18 0.93
N LEU A 394 -20.25 8.47 1.74
CA LEU A 394 -19.81 7.11 1.52
C LEU A 394 -20.44 6.25 2.60
N ALA A 395 -21.23 5.26 2.18
CA ALA A 395 -22.17 4.51 3.00
C ALA A 395 -21.61 4.06 4.37
N MET A 396 -22.50 3.96 5.37
CA MET A 396 -22.21 3.23 6.60
C MET A 396 -21.59 1.88 6.24
N MET A 397 -20.39 1.63 6.75
CA MET A 397 -19.61 0.46 6.39
C MET A 397 -20.44 -0.82 6.61
N ASP A 398 -20.40 -1.74 5.65
CA ASP A 398 -21.21 -2.96 5.68
C ASP A 398 -21.00 -3.72 7.00
N THR A 399 -22.08 -4.14 7.66
CA THR A 399 -22.07 -4.96 8.88
C THR A 399 -21.16 -6.19 8.73
N ALA A 400 -21.08 -6.74 7.51
CA ALA A 400 -20.21 -7.84 7.16
C ALA A 400 -18.71 -7.50 7.34
N LEU A 401 -18.30 -6.27 7.07
CA LEU A 401 -16.92 -5.82 7.32
C LEU A 401 -16.71 -5.52 8.79
N ARG A 402 -17.71 -4.91 9.44
CA ARG A 402 -17.59 -4.51 10.84
C ARG A 402 -17.29 -5.70 11.76
N ARG A 403 -17.79 -6.89 11.45
CA ARG A 403 -17.51 -8.13 12.20
C ARG A 403 -16.14 -8.76 11.91
N ARG A 404 -15.39 -8.26 10.92
CA ARG A 404 -14.13 -8.86 10.44
C ARG A 404 -12.91 -7.99 10.69
N PHE A 405 -13.11 -6.76 11.13
CA PHE A 405 -12.07 -5.79 11.46
C PHE A 405 -12.26 -5.33 12.91
N ASP A 406 -11.14 -5.12 13.60
CA ASP A 406 -11.12 -4.41 14.87
C ASP A 406 -11.09 -2.91 14.62
N PHE A 407 -12.01 -2.18 15.25
CA PHE A 407 -12.17 -0.74 15.07
C PHE A 407 -11.45 0.00 16.19
N VAL A 408 -10.41 0.74 15.82
CA VAL A 408 -9.67 1.58 16.75
C VAL A 408 -9.99 3.04 16.46
N GLU A 409 -10.69 3.65 17.40
CA GLU A 409 -11.15 5.02 17.31
C GLU A 409 -9.99 6.00 17.59
N MET A 410 -9.86 7.00 16.73
CA MET A 410 -8.83 8.04 16.80
C MET A 410 -9.52 9.41 16.85
N MET A 411 -9.92 9.82 18.06
CA MET A 411 -10.49 11.14 18.31
C MET A 411 -9.40 12.22 18.44
N PRO A 412 -9.72 13.51 18.25
CA PRO A 412 -8.79 14.58 18.55
C PRO A 412 -8.33 14.51 20.00
N ASN A 413 -7.01 14.54 20.21
CA ASN A 413 -6.37 14.67 21.51
C ASN A 413 -5.70 16.05 21.68
N PRO A 414 -6.41 17.06 22.22
CA PRO A 414 -5.83 18.39 22.46
C PRO A 414 -4.65 18.39 23.43
N SER A 415 -4.52 17.40 24.31
CA SER A 415 -3.43 17.34 25.29
C SER A 415 -2.06 17.09 24.66
N LEU A 416 -2.00 16.67 23.39
CA LEU A 416 -0.74 16.67 22.62
C LEU A 416 -0.20 18.08 22.34
N LEU A 417 -1.04 19.11 22.53
CA LEU A 417 -0.68 20.53 22.42
C LEU A 417 -0.42 21.16 23.81
N HIS A 418 -0.24 20.33 24.85
CA HIS A 418 0.02 20.83 26.20
C HIS A 418 1.26 21.74 26.23
N GLY A 419 1.17 22.85 26.95
CA GLY A 419 2.25 23.85 27.02
C GLY A 419 2.47 24.68 25.76
N ALA A 420 1.82 24.37 24.63
CA ALA A 420 1.98 25.13 23.39
C ALA A 420 1.23 26.47 23.45
N VAL A 421 1.98 27.54 23.72
CA VAL A 421 1.48 28.92 23.80
C VAL A 421 2.22 29.80 22.80
N VAL A 422 1.48 30.35 21.83
CA VAL A 422 2.03 31.26 20.80
C VAL A 422 1.48 32.66 21.00
N LYS A 423 2.31 33.65 21.35
CA LYS A 423 1.86 35.03 21.64
C LYS A 423 0.68 35.10 22.63
N GLY A 424 0.67 34.22 23.64
CA GLY A 424 -0.41 34.09 24.63
C GLY A 424 -1.63 33.25 24.19
N ILE A 425 -1.63 32.70 22.97
CA ILE A 425 -2.69 31.81 22.49
C ILE A 425 -2.40 30.38 22.94
N HIS A 426 -3.21 29.84 23.85
CA HIS A 426 -3.13 28.46 24.31
C HIS A 426 -3.76 27.49 23.29
N LEU A 427 -2.95 26.73 22.57
CA LEU A 427 -3.43 25.86 21.48
C LEU A 427 -4.30 24.70 21.96
N GLU A 428 -3.97 24.10 23.10
CA GLU A 428 -4.79 23.04 23.73
C GLU A 428 -6.22 23.53 24.01
N THR A 429 -6.35 24.66 24.71
CA THR A 429 -7.66 25.27 25.04
C THR A 429 -8.41 25.70 23.78
N LEU A 430 -7.69 26.29 22.81
CA LEU A 430 -8.27 26.72 21.55
C LEU A 430 -8.92 25.55 20.79
N LEU A 431 -8.19 24.45 20.61
CA LEU A 431 -8.70 23.28 19.91
C LEU A 431 -9.87 22.65 20.67
N LYS A 432 -9.76 22.54 22.00
CA LYS A 432 -10.83 22.01 22.84
C LYS A 432 -12.13 22.81 22.68
N THR A 433 -12.08 24.13 22.78
CA THR A 433 -13.28 24.97 22.62
C THR A 433 -13.87 24.94 21.21
N LEU A 434 -13.03 24.89 20.17
CA LEU A 434 -13.52 24.72 18.80
C LEU A 434 -14.27 23.40 18.65
N ASN A 435 -13.68 22.29 19.14
CA ASN A 435 -14.28 20.97 19.03
C ASN A 435 -15.57 20.83 19.85
N GLU A 436 -15.63 21.37 21.07
CA GLU A 436 -16.86 21.40 21.87
C GLU A 436 -18.01 22.08 21.11
N ARG A 437 -17.74 23.19 20.42
CA ARG A 437 -18.75 23.91 19.64
C ARG A 437 -19.14 23.17 18.37
N ILE A 438 -18.19 22.59 17.65
CA ILE A 438 -18.46 21.81 16.44
C ILE A 438 -19.30 20.58 16.80
N GLU A 439 -18.96 19.87 17.87
CA GLU A 439 -19.69 18.69 18.31
C GLU A 439 -21.15 18.99 18.66
N ILE A 440 -21.40 20.12 19.34
CA ILE A 440 -22.76 20.57 19.68
C ILE A 440 -23.54 21.00 18.43
N LEU A 441 -22.91 21.71 17.49
CA LEU A 441 -23.58 22.28 16.31
C LEU A 441 -23.71 21.28 15.15
N TYR A 442 -22.92 20.21 15.16
CA TYR A 442 -22.84 19.23 14.09
C TYR A 442 -22.82 17.79 14.62
N ASP A 443 -21.64 17.23 14.91
CA ASP A 443 -21.43 15.96 15.60
C ASP A 443 -19.95 15.79 16.01
N ARG A 444 -19.65 14.70 16.71
CA ARG A 444 -18.28 14.36 17.12
C ARG A 444 -17.36 13.96 15.95
N GLU A 445 -17.90 13.45 14.84
CA GLU A 445 -17.14 12.93 13.69
C GLU A 445 -16.55 14.06 12.82
N HIS A 446 -17.03 15.30 13.01
CA HIS A 446 -16.56 16.50 12.32
C HIS A 446 -15.65 17.37 13.21
N THR A 447 -15.20 16.85 14.34
CA THR A 447 -14.24 17.59 15.19
C THR A 447 -12.88 17.74 14.51
N LEU A 448 -12.16 18.81 14.83
CA LEU A 448 -10.84 19.11 14.27
C LEU A 448 -9.76 18.29 14.98
N GLY A 449 -8.95 17.58 14.22
CA GLY A 449 -7.81 16.86 14.77
C GLY A 449 -6.61 17.76 15.15
N HIS A 450 -5.84 17.30 16.14
CA HIS A 450 -4.67 18.01 16.66
C HIS A 450 -3.56 18.17 15.61
N ALA A 451 -3.49 17.31 14.59
CA ALA A 451 -2.48 17.38 13.54
C ALA A 451 -2.50 18.68 12.74
N PHE A 452 -3.62 19.42 12.73
CA PHE A 452 -3.68 20.76 12.14
C PHE A 452 -2.75 21.76 12.86
N PHE A 453 -2.57 21.61 14.16
CA PHE A 453 -1.87 22.56 15.03
C PHE A 453 -0.46 22.12 15.43
N MET A 454 -0.13 20.83 15.29
CA MET A 454 1.20 20.32 15.63
C MET A 454 2.36 21.01 14.87
N PRO A 455 2.25 21.44 13.59
CA PRO A 455 3.31 22.23 12.97
C PRO A 455 3.57 23.58 13.67
N VAL A 456 2.55 24.13 14.33
CA VAL A 456 2.70 25.34 15.17
C VAL A 456 3.48 24.98 16.43
N LYS A 457 3.12 23.86 17.08
CA LYS A 457 3.85 23.33 18.25
C LYS A 457 5.32 23.05 17.94
N ALA A 458 5.63 22.42 16.80
CA ALA A 458 7.00 22.15 16.36
C ALA A 458 7.85 23.42 16.30
N LEU A 459 7.30 24.50 15.72
CA LEU A 459 7.99 25.79 15.64
C LEU A 459 8.18 26.42 17.03
N LEU A 460 7.23 26.23 17.96
CA LEU A 460 7.37 26.69 19.34
C LEU A 460 8.47 25.91 20.09
N ASP A 461 8.53 24.59 19.89
CA ASP A 461 9.57 23.74 20.50
C ASP A 461 10.98 24.14 19.97
N GLU A 462 11.07 24.63 18.72
CA GLU A 462 12.27 25.24 18.13
C GLU A 462 12.52 26.72 18.54
N ASN A 463 11.72 27.30 19.45
CA ASN A 463 11.76 28.71 19.86
C ASN A 463 11.53 29.74 18.73
N LYS A 464 10.77 29.38 17.70
CA LYS A 464 10.45 30.25 16.53
C LYS A 464 9.05 30.84 16.61
N GLU A 465 8.82 31.71 17.60
CA GLU A 465 7.48 32.23 17.90
C GLU A 465 6.83 33.01 16.74
N GLU A 466 7.60 33.83 16.01
CA GLU A 466 7.08 34.60 14.86
C GLU A 466 6.66 33.70 13.69
N GLU A 467 7.40 32.62 13.44
CA GLU A 467 7.01 31.62 12.44
C GLU A 467 5.81 30.81 12.90
N ALA A 468 5.73 30.50 14.20
CA ALA A 468 4.61 29.78 14.80
C ALA A 468 3.29 30.56 14.66
N ILE A 469 3.27 31.87 14.94
CA ILE A 469 2.06 32.67 14.76
C ILE A 469 1.67 32.74 13.28
N ALA A 470 2.62 32.98 12.38
CA ALA A 470 2.36 32.95 10.94
C ALA A 470 1.81 31.60 10.47
N LYS A 471 2.31 30.50 11.04
CA LYS A 471 1.80 29.15 10.77
C LYS A 471 0.38 28.96 11.30
N LEU A 472 0.06 29.45 12.50
CA LEU A 472 -1.30 29.41 13.04
C LEU A 472 -2.28 30.19 12.16
N VAL A 473 -1.90 31.37 11.69
CA VAL A 473 -2.70 32.15 10.72
C VAL A 473 -2.98 31.33 9.47
N SER A 474 -1.93 30.72 8.89
CA SER A 474 -2.07 29.88 7.71
C SER A 474 -2.95 28.65 7.96
N VAL A 475 -2.87 28.02 9.14
CA VAL A 475 -3.74 26.90 9.53
C VAL A 475 -5.20 27.34 9.55
N PHE A 476 -5.51 28.51 10.11
CA PHE A 476 -6.89 29.01 10.12
C PHE A 476 -7.40 29.34 8.71
N GLN A 477 -6.64 30.13 7.95
CA GLN A 477 -7.04 30.62 6.63
C GLN A 477 -7.20 29.48 5.61
N ASN A 478 -6.28 28.51 5.61
CA ASN A 478 -6.20 27.51 4.55
C ASN A 478 -6.77 26.15 4.95
N LYS A 479 -7.07 25.91 6.23
CA LYS A 479 -7.57 24.61 6.71
C LYS A 479 -8.82 24.74 7.56
N VAL A 480 -8.77 25.46 8.68
CA VAL A 480 -9.89 25.51 9.63
C VAL A 480 -11.11 26.19 9.01
N ILE A 481 -10.95 27.38 8.42
CA ILE A 481 -12.09 28.12 7.84
C ILE A 481 -12.70 27.37 6.65
N PRO A 482 -11.93 26.92 5.64
CA PRO A 482 -12.47 26.11 4.55
C PRO A 482 -13.22 24.86 5.03
N LEU A 483 -12.69 24.16 6.03
CA LEU A 483 -13.33 22.96 6.57
C LEU A 483 -14.65 23.29 7.29
N LEU A 484 -14.70 24.38 8.05
CA LEU A 484 -15.95 24.85 8.66
C LEU A 484 -16.97 25.28 7.60
N GLN A 485 -16.54 25.90 6.49
CA GLN A 485 -17.42 26.22 5.36
C GLN A 485 -18.04 24.96 4.76
N GLU A 486 -17.25 23.90 4.59
CA GLU A 486 -17.73 22.61 4.10
C GLU A 486 -18.70 21.96 5.09
N TYR A 487 -18.33 21.86 6.36
CA TYR A 487 -19.15 21.21 7.39
C TYR A 487 -20.50 21.87 7.58
N PHE A 488 -20.52 23.20 7.59
CA PHE A 488 -21.74 23.97 7.81
C PHE A 488 -22.43 24.41 6.51
N PHE A 489 -22.02 23.90 5.34
CA PHE A 489 -22.59 24.26 4.03
C PHE A 489 -22.69 25.78 3.82
N GLU A 490 -21.61 26.50 4.14
CA GLU A 490 -21.52 27.96 4.12
C GLU A 490 -22.52 28.69 5.05
N ASP A 491 -23.07 28.03 6.07
CA ASP A 491 -23.84 28.69 7.15
C ASP A 491 -22.90 29.51 8.05
N TRP A 492 -22.60 30.72 7.59
CA TRP A 492 -21.72 31.69 8.25
C TRP A 492 -22.16 32.05 9.67
N HIS A 493 -23.45 31.92 10.00
CA HIS A 493 -23.91 32.13 11.36
C HIS A 493 -23.35 31.05 12.30
N LYS A 494 -23.46 29.77 11.92
CA LYS A 494 -22.89 28.66 12.70
C LYS A 494 -21.37 28.75 12.78
N ILE A 495 -20.70 29.11 11.68
CA ILE A 495 -19.23 29.29 11.68
C ILE A 495 -18.84 30.40 12.69
N ARG A 496 -19.58 31.51 12.74
CA ARG A 496 -19.38 32.57 13.75
C ARG A 496 -19.56 32.06 15.17
N LEU A 497 -20.55 31.19 15.43
CA LEU A 497 -20.74 30.57 16.73
C LEU A 497 -19.54 29.70 17.12
N VAL A 498 -19.03 28.88 16.20
CA VAL A 498 -17.81 28.06 16.41
C VAL A 498 -16.61 28.95 16.76
N LEU A 499 -16.40 30.01 15.98
CA LEU A 499 -15.29 30.95 16.17
C LEU A 499 -15.51 31.93 17.35
N GLY A 500 -16.68 31.94 17.99
CA GLY A 500 -17.00 32.89 19.06
C GLY A 500 -17.10 34.34 18.60
N ASP A 501 -17.30 34.58 17.30
CA ASP A 501 -17.45 35.93 16.72
C ASP A 501 -18.61 36.70 17.33
N ASN A 502 -19.69 36.01 17.69
CA ASN A 502 -20.87 36.61 18.30
C ASN A 502 -20.66 37.12 19.74
N GLN A 503 -19.48 36.89 20.34
CA GLN A 503 -19.18 37.22 21.74
C GLN A 503 -18.09 38.30 21.89
N ARG A 504 -17.67 38.92 20.78
CA ARG A 504 -16.56 39.89 20.75
C ARG A 504 -16.89 41.10 19.86
N GLY A 505 -16.20 42.21 20.11
CA GLY A 505 -16.31 43.43 19.30
C GLY A 505 -15.92 43.20 17.84
N GLU A 506 -16.49 43.97 16.92
CA GLU A 506 -16.35 43.80 15.46
C GLU A 506 -14.89 43.75 14.99
N ARG A 507 -13.98 44.47 15.66
CA ARG A 507 -12.55 44.49 15.32
C ARG A 507 -11.88 43.12 15.49
N LEU A 508 -12.33 42.33 16.45
CA LEU A 508 -11.79 41.01 16.76
C LEU A 508 -12.58 39.87 16.07
N GLN A 509 -13.54 40.18 15.20
CA GLN A 509 -14.31 39.14 14.50
C GLN A 509 -13.61 38.69 13.21
N PHE A 510 -13.52 37.38 12.96
CA PHE A 510 -13.07 36.85 11.67
C PHE A 510 -14.14 37.05 10.60
N ILE A 511 -15.40 36.86 10.97
CA ILE A 511 -16.55 37.04 10.10
C ILE A 511 -17.43 38.15 10.68
N GLY A 512 -17.53 39.26 9.94
CA GLY A 512 -18.41 40.37 10.28
C GLY A 512 -19.88 40.00 10.02
N GLU A 513 -20.77 40.55 10.85
CA GLU A 513 -22.23 40.48 10.65
C GLU A 513 -22.74 41.90 10.43
N THR A 514 -23.42 42.13 9.30
CA THR A 514 -24.12 43.39 9.02
C THR A 514 -25.61 43.12 8.94
N THR A 515 -26.38 43.79 9.79
CA THR A 515 -27.85 43.85 9.62
C THR A 515 -28.16 44.71 8.41
N LEU A 516 -28.91 44.17 7.46
CA LEU A 516 -29.29 44.89 6.25
C LEU A 516 -30.44 45.85 6.56
N ASP A 517 -30.29 47.08 6.08
CA ASP A 517 -31.29 48.12 6.24
C ASP A 517 -32.46 47.92 5.26
N GLU A 518 -33.69 48.00 5.77
CA GLU A 518 -34.93 47.81 5.02
C GLU A 518 -35.00 48.72 3.81
N SER A 519 -34.53 49.97 3.94
CA SER A 519 -34.56 50.93 2.83
C SER A 519 -33.65 50.50 1.67
N LYS A 520 -32.48 49.92 1.98
CA LYS A 520 -31.54 49.38 0.98
C LYS A 520 -32.06 48.11 0.35
N LEU A 521 -32.72 47.24 1.12
CA LEU A 521 -33.33 46.01 0.60
C LEU A 521 -34.47 46.34 -0.36
N ASN A 522 -35.35 47.26 0.01
CA ASN A 522 -36.43 47.75 -0.85
C ASN A 522 -35.89 48.38 -2.14
N ALA A 523 -34.79 49.11 -2.07
CA ALA A 523 -34.14 49.67 -3.26
C ALA A 523 -33.53 48.60 -4.18
N LEU A 524 -33.07 47.47 -3.63
CA LEU A 524 -32.40 46.41 -4.38
C LEU A 524 -33.37 45.37 -4.96
N PHE A 525 -34.41 45.00 -4.20
CA PHE A 525 -35.32 43.89 -4.52
C PHE A 525 -36.79 44.34 -4.71
N GLY A 526 -37.13 45.61 -4.44
CA GLY A 526 -38.51 46.12 -4.42
C GLY A 526 -39.19 45.94 -3.07
N ALA A 527 -40.34 46.61 -2.87
CA ALA A 527 -41.05 46.67 -1.58
C ALA A 527 -41.79 45.37 -1.19
N GLU A 528 -41.91 44.42 -2.11
CA GLU A 528 -42.62 43.14 -1.93
C GLU A 528 -41.63 41.95 -1.92
N HIS A 529 -40.41 42.16 -1.41
CA HIS A 529 -39.34 41.14 -1.46
C HIS A 529 -39.52 39.99 -0.44
N GLU A 530 -40.40 40.16 0.55
CA GLU A 530 -40.74 39.19 1.60
C GLU A 530 -39.57 38.61 2.46
N LEU A 531 -38.32 39.02 2.23
CA LEU A 531 -37.12 38.60 2.99
C LEU A 531 -37.20 38.69 4.52
N ASN A 532 -38.19 39.40 5.09
CA ASN A 532 -38.44 39.52 6.53
C ASN A 532 -39.49 38.53 7.08
N HIS A 533 -39.61 37.33 6.50
CA HIS A 533 -40.67 36.38 6.83
C HIS A 533 -40.79 35.97 8.31
N TYR A 534 -39.75 36.14 9.13
CA TYR A 534 -39.71 35.66 10.53
C TYR A 534 -39.42 36.75 11.57
N GLY A 535 -39.49 38.03 11.21
CA GLY A 535 -39.33 39.15 12.16
C GLY A 535 -37.88 39.52 12.50
N ASP A 536 -36.90 38.77 12.02
CA ASP A 536 -35.48 39.15 12.06
C ASP A 536 -35.08 39.85 10.76
N ALA A 537 -34.44 41.01 10.88
CA ALA A 537 -33.86 41.71 9.73
C ALA A 537 -32.76 40.84 9.08
N PRO A 538 -32.73 40.70 7.74
CA PRO A 538 -31.79 39.82 7.07
C PRO A 538 -30.37 40.30 7.33
N LYS A 539 -29.51 39.30 7.57
CA LYS A 539 -28.12 39.52 7.93
C LYS A 539 -27.24 39.14 6.76
N ARG A 540 -26.20 39.94 6.53
CA ARG A 540 -25.11 39.59 5.63
C ARG A 540 -23.88 39.29 6.46
N TYR A 541 -23.21 38.19 6.09
CA TYR A 541 -21.94 37.79 6.69
C TYR A 541 -20.82 38.01 5.68
N GLU A 542 -19.67 38.44 6.16
CA GLU A 542 -18.48 38.65 5.33
C GLU A 542 -17.23 38.19 6.08
N LEU A 543 -16.51 37.23 5.49
CA LEU A 543 -15.21 36.82 5.97
C LEU A 543 -14.20 37.94 5.70
N LYS A 544 -13.50 38.41 6.73
CA LYS A 544 -12.50 39.46 6.54
C LYS A 544 -11.38 38.99 5.61
N PRO A 545 -10.87 39.85 4.71
CA PRO A 545 -9.78 39.50 3.80
C PRO A 545 -8.59 38.90 4.56
N PHE A 546 -7.89 37.92 3.99
CA PHE A 546 -6.74 37.29 4.64
C PHE A 546 -5.55 38.24 4.89
N THR A 547 -5.57 39.43 4.29
CA THR A 547 -4.62 40.53 4.56
C THR A 547 -5.01 41.42 5.74
N ASP A 548 -6.22 41.27 6.28
CA ASP A 548 -6.73 42.06 7.41
C ASP A 548 -5.91 41.77 8.69
N GLU A 549 -5.73 42.79 9.53
CA GLU A 549 -4.94 42.69 10.76
C GLU A 549 -5.55 41.71 11.77
N VAL A 550 -6.86 41.45 11.71
CA VAL A 550 -7.56 40.52 12.62
C VAL A 550 -6.90 39.15 12.68
N TRP A 551 -6.34 38.68 11.55
CA TRP A 551 -5.71 37.38 11.42
C TRP A 551 -4.37 37.32 12.16
N ARG A 552 -3.72 38.46 12.42
CA ARG A 552 -2.42 38.51 13.11
C ARG A 552 -2.55 38.93 14.58
N GLN A 553 -3.75 39.31 15.02
CA GLN A 553 -4.02 39.75 16.39
C GLN A 553 -4.26 38.53 17.30
N PRO A 554 -3.41 38.29 18.33
CA PRO A 554 -3.59 37.17 19.26
C PRO A 554 -4.94 37.21 20.00
N GLU A 555 -5.46 38.40 20.28
CA GLU A 555 -6.72 38.62 20.97
C GLU A 555 -7.91 38.00 20.22
N THR A 556 -7.85 37.96 18.89
CA THR A 556 -8.85 37.31 18.04
C THR A 556 -8.95 35.81 18.34
N TYR A 557 -7.81 35.14 18.49
CA TYR A 557 -7.74 33.70 18.79
C TYR A 557 -8.06 33.42 20.25
N ILE A 558 -7.54 34.22 21.18
CA ILE A 558 -7.86 34.14 22.62
C ILE A 558 -9.37 34.31 22.83
N GLY A 559 -10.01 35.21 22.08
CA GLY A 559 -11.45 35.43 22.13
C GLY A 559 -12.30 34.20 21.79
N ILE A 560 -11.75 33.18 21.13
CA ILE A 560 -12.46 31.92 20.85
C ILE A 560 -12.81 31.21 22.17
N TYR A 561 -11.88 31.13 23.11
CA TYR A 561 -12.02 30.38 24.37
C TYR A 561 -12.08 31.27 25.62
N SER A 562 -11.84 32.57 25.49
CA SER A 562 -11.93 33.55 26.58
C SER A 562 -12.50 34.87 26.06
N PRO A 563 -13.80 34.90 25.71
CA PRO A 563 -14.43 36.10 25.15
C PRO A 563 -14.48 37.22 26.19
N LYS A 564 -13.89 38.37 25.85
CA LYS A 564 -14.11 39.63 26.58
C LYS A 564 -15.24 40.37 25.87
N LYS A 565 -16.38 40.54 26.54
CA LYS A 565 -17.35 41.56 26.11
C LYS A 565 -16.68 42.91 26.28
N GLU A 566 -16.48 43.65 25.19
CA GLU A 566 -16.29 45.10 25.30
C GLU A 566 -17.52 45.63 26.05
N GLN A 567 -17.28 46.28 27.19
CA GLN A 567 -18.32 46.97 27.96
C GLN A 567 -18.79 48.23 27.25
#